data_AF-A0A1S8TXQ2-F1
#
_entry.id   AF-A0A1S8TXQ2-F1
#
_cell.length_a   1.000
_cell.length_b   1.000
_cell.length_c   1.000
_cell.angle_alpha   90.00
_cell.angle_beta   90.00
_cell.angle_gamma   90.00
#
_symmetry.space_group_name_H-M   'P 1'
#
loop_
_entity.id
_entity.type
_entity.pdbx_description
1 polymer ?
#
loop_
_entity_poly.entity_id
_entity_poly.type
_entity_poly.pdbx_seq_one_letter_code
_entity_poly.pdbx_strand_id
1 'polypeptide(L)'
;MTLRLEDEEGNTIYDWKPQDKNWWCTGFNPEYQNEKASNLTSYGSIDFSDHLDIWEAFYKKYHTSSMWTFDTENHIAKYIW
;
A
#
# COMPACT_ATOMS: atom_id res chain seq x y z
N MET A 1 -8.04 1.86 -1.53
CA MET A 1 -6.61 1.79 -1.11
C MET A 1 -6.50 0.81 0.06
N THR A 2 -5.41 0.07 0.14
CA THR A 2 -5.08 -0.81 1.28
C THR A 2 -3.70 -0.50 1.83
N LEU A 3 -3.49 -0.79 3.11
CA LEU A 3 -2.20 -0.61 3.78
C LEU A 3 -1.99 -1.77 4.76
N ARG A 4 -0.84 -2.44 4.70
CA ARG A 4 -0.44 -3.49 5.64
C ARG A 4 1.02 -3.24 6.06
N LEU A 5 1.30 -3.51 7.32
CA LEU A 5 2.64 -3.41 7.90
C LEU A 5 3.00 -4.77 8.52
N GLU A 6 4.17 -5.26 8.17
CA GLU A 6 4.75 -6.49 8.72
C GLU A 6 6.10 -6.22 9.37
N ASP A 7 6.45 -7.02 10.38
CA ASP A 7 7.82 -7.09 10.91
C ASP A 7 8.72 -8.03 10.08
N GLU A 8 9.98 -8.15 10.48
CA GLU A 8 10.97 -8.99 9.80
C GLU A 8 10.67 -10.50 9.85
N GLU A 9 9.80 -10.93 10.77
CA GLU A 9 9.33 -12.31 10.89
C GLU A 9 8.06 -12.57 10.05
N GLY A 10 7.49 -11.52 9.45
CA GLY A 10 6.25 -11.57 8.67
C GLY A 10 4.97 -11.46 9.52
N ASN A 11 5.08 -11.13 10.81
CA ASN A 11 3.91 -10.90 11.65
C ASN A 11 3.25 -9.58 11.25
N THR A 12 1.92 -9.59 11.16
CA THR A 12 1.16 -8.38 10.80
C THR A 12 0.97 -7.47 12.00
N ILE A 13 1.60 -6.30 11.94
CA ILE A 13 1.50 -5.25 12.96
C ILE A 13 0.21 -4.43 12.77
N TYR A 14 -0.17 -4.21 11.51
CA TYR A 14 -1.31 -3.40 11.11
C TYR A 14 -1.85 -3.85 9.75
N ASP A 15 -3.17 -3.94 9.62
CA ASP A 15 -3.85 -4.24 8.35
C ASP A 15 -5.08 -3.34 8.20
N TRP A 16 -5.08 -2.53 7.14
CA TRP A 16 -6.12 -1.57 6.82
C TRP A 16 -6.67 -1.83 5.44
N LYS A 17 -7.90 -2.34 5.43
CA LYS A 17 -8.69 -2.69 4.24
C LYS A 17 -10.12 -2.18 4.43
N PRO A 18 -10.32 -0.86 4.31
CA PRO A 18 -11.63 -0.26 4.54
C PRO A 18 -12.64 -0.83 3.54
N GLN A 19 -13.85 -1.11 4.02
CA GLN A 19 -14.96 -1.56 3.15
C GLN A 19 -15.69 -0.37 2.51
N ASP A 20 -15.64 0.79 3.18
CA ASP A 20 -16.25 2.04 2.72
C ASP A 20 -15.19 3.10 2.40
N LYS A 21 -15.60 4.14 1.65
CA LYS A 21 -14.73 5.28 1.32
C LYS A 21 -14.28 6.00 2.60
N ASN A 22 -12.98 5.98 2.86
CA ASN A 22 -12.37 6.58 4.06
C ASN A 22 -11.26 7.56 3.67
N TRP A 23 -11.16 8.67 4.40
CA TRP A 23 -10.24 9.77 4.10
C TRP A 23 -8.90 9.66 4.85
N TRP A 24 -8.85 8.91 5.96
CA TRP A 24 -7.64 8.72 6.75
C TRP A 24 -7.38 7.22 6.99
N CYS A 25 -6.10 6.84 6.90
CA CYS A 25 -5.59 5.56 7.35
C CYS A 25 -4.66 5.83 8.55
N THR A 26 -5.16 5.61 9.77
CA THR A 26 -4.37 5.77 11.00
C THR A 26 -4.31 4.44 11.73
N GLY A 27 -3.09 3.92 11.89
CA GLY A 27 -2.79 2.73 12.68
C GLY A 27 -1.84 3.08 13.81
N PHE A 28 -2.14 2.65 15.03
CA PHE A 28 -1.24 2.71 16.17
C PHE A 28 -1.28 1.37 16.89
N ASN A 29 -0.11 0.74 17.06
CA ASN A 29 0.03 -0.52 17.77
C ASN A 29 1.03 -0.35 18.93
N PRO A 30 0.57 -0.22 20.18
CA PRO A 30 1.43 0.04 21.33
C PRO A 30 2.33 -1.13 21.73
N GLU A 31 2.07 -2.34 21.23
CA GLU A 31 2.88 -3.52 21.54
C GLU A 31 4.22 -3.52 20.77
N TYR A 32 4.27 -2.82 19.64
CA TYR A 32 5.46 -2.73 18.78
C TYR A 32 6.15 -1.38 19.01
N GLN A 33 7.12 -1.37 19.94
CA GLN A 33 7.85 -0.17 20.35
C GLN A 33 9.32 -0.26 19.95
N ASN A 34 9.91 0.89 19.60
CA ASN A 34 11.32 1.01 19.22
C ASN A 34 11.75 0.12 18.03
N GLU A 35 10.80 -0.30 17.20
CA GLU A 35 11.10 -1.02 15.97
C GLU A 35 11.89 -0.13 14.99
N LYS A 36 12.91 -0.71 14.37
CA LYS A 36 13.67 -0.02 13.33
C LYS A 36 12.88 -0.08 12.04
N ALA A 37 12.78 1.05 11.34
CA ALA A 37 12.10 1.09 10.04
C ALA A 37 12.65 0.08 9.02
N SER A 38 13.94 -0.27 9.12
CA SER A 38 14.57 -1.29 8.27
C SER A 38 14.08 -2.72 8.51
N ASN A 39 13.43 -2.97 9.65
CA ASN A 39 12.88 -4.27 10.05
C ASN A 39 11.38 -4.36 9.75
N LEU A 40 10.83 -3.33 9.10
CA LEU A 40 9.42 -3.23 8.78
C LEU A 40 9.25 -3.24 7.27
N THR A 41 8.23 -3.94 6.80
CA THR A 41 7.83 -3.89 5.38
C THR A 41 6.41 -3.36 5.27
N SER A 42 6.24 -2.30 4.48
CA SER A 42 4.93 -1.74 4.14
C SER A 42 4.47 -2.25 2.79
N TYR A 43 3.27 -2.79 2.79
CA TYR A 43 2.55 -3.18 1.59
C TYR A 43 1.37 -2.24 1.41
N GLY A 44 1.08 -1.85 0.17
CA GLY A 44 -0.16 -1.15 -0.11
C GLY A 44 -0.61 -1.32 -1.53
N SER A 45 -1.89 -1.04 -1.74
CA SER A 45 -2.48 -1.03 -3.07
C SER A 45 -3.43 0.14 -3.27
N ILE A 46 -3.50 0.63 -4.50
CA ILE A 46 -4.44 1.65 -4.93
C ILE A 46 -5.22 1.06 -6.10
N ASP A 47 -6.55 1.07 -5.97
CA ASP A 47 -7.49 0.67 -7.01
C ASP A 47 -7.95 1.92 -7.74
N PHE A 48 -7.70 1.97 -9.05
CA PHE A 48 -8.06 3.07 -9.93
C PHE A 48 -9.18 2.70 -10.90
N SER A 49 -9.85 1.56 -10.73
CA SER A 49 -10.89 1.09 -11.66
C SER A 49 -12.01 2.12 -11.89
N ASP A 50 -12.35 2.91 -10.87
CA ASP A 50 -13.33 4.01 -10.94
C ASP A 50 -12.75 5.33 -11.49
N HIS A 51 -11.43 5.44 -11.69
CA HIS A 51 -10.69 6.67 -11.99
C HIS A 51 -9.56 6.42 -13.00
N LEU A 52 -9.93 5.99 -14.21
CA LEU A 52 -8.98 5.60 -15.26
C LEU A 52 -8.07 6.75 -15.75
N ASP A 53 -8.53 7.99 -15.69
CA ASP A 53 -7.71 9.16 -16.01
C ASP A 53 -6.53 9.33 -15.04
N ILE A 54 -6.78 9.07 -13.75
CA ILE A 54 -5.75 9.07 -12.71
C ILE A 54 -4.81 7.87 -12.91
N TRP A 55 -5.35 6.69 -13.25
CA TRP A 55 -4.54 5.52 -13.59
C TRP A 55 -3.53 5.84 -14.69
N GLU A 56 -3.98 6.38 -15.83
CA GLU A 56 -3.12 6.68 -16.97
C GLU A 56 -2.00 7.65 -16.58
N ALA A 57 -2.33 8.70 -15.83
CA ALA A 57 -1.35 9.67 -15.34
C ALA A 57 -0.33 9.03 -14.39
N PHE A 58 -0.81 8.17 -13.48
CA PHE A 58 0.02 7.50 -12.49
C PHE A 58 0.93 6.44 -13.14
N TYR A 59 0.38 5.57 -13.97
CA TYR A 59 1.11 4.55 -14.71
C TYR A 59 2.18 5.17 -15.61
N LYS A 60 1.81 6.19 -16.41
CA LYS A 60 2.78 6.91 -17.26
C LYS A 60 3.97 7.44 -16.47
N LYS A 61 3.74 7.93 -15.24
CA LYS A 61 4.80 8.47 -14.39
C LYS A 61 5.64 7.40 -13.68
N TYR A 62 5.03 6.28 -13.27
CA TYR A 62 5.65 5.35 -12.30
C TYR A 62 5.86 3.92 -12.83
N HIS A 63 5.44 3.56 -14.04
CA HIS A 63 5.56 2.18 -14.57
C HIS A 63 6.99 1.63 -14.64
N THR A 64 8.01 2.50 -14.69
CA THR A 64 9.43 2.10 -14.67
C THR A 64 10.04 2.10 -13.27
N SER A 65 9.29 2.51 -12.24
CA SER A 65 9.77 2.53 -10.86
C SER A 65 9.80 1.11 -10.29
N SER A 66 10.91 0.72 -9.69
CA SER A 66 11.04 -0.57 -8.99
C SER A 66 10.18 -0.68 -7.73
N MET A 67 9.64 0.44 -7.24
CA MET A 67 8.77 0.47 -6.05
C MET A 67 7.36 -0.04 -6.35
N TRP A 68 6.93 0.01 -7.61
CA TRP A 68 5.54 -0.25 -7.99
C TRP A 68 5.43 -1.49 -8.87
N THR A 69 4.41 -2.28 -8.61
CA THR A 69 3.92 -3.35 -9.51
C THR A 69 2.53 -2.97 -9.98
N PHE A 70 2.26 -3.16 -11.26
CA PHE A 70 1.01 -2.75 -11.90
C PHE A 70 0.24 -3.96 -12.38
N ASP A 71 -0.98 -4.14 -11.86
CA ASP A 71 -1.99 -5.01 -12.42
C ASP A 71 -2.81 -4.17 -13.40
N THR A 72 -2.38 -4.19 -14.66
CA THR A 72 -2.97 -3.38 -15.73
C THR A 72 -4.36 -3.84 -16.14
N GLU A 73 -4.72 -5.10 -15.87
CA GLU A 73 -6.04 -5.64 -16.19
C GLU A 73 -7.10 -5.05 -15.23
N ASN A 74 -6.76 -5.00 -13.94
CA ASN A 74 -7.68 -4.50 -12.90
C ASN A 74 -7.46 -3.03 -12.54
N HIS A 75 -6.45 -2.36 -13.14
CA HIS A 75 -6.07 -0.99 -12.82
C HIS A 75 -5.68 -0.81 -11.35
N ILE A 76 -4.92 -1.77 -10.82
CA ILE A 76 -4.44 -1.77 -9.43
C ILE A 76 -2.93 -1.57 -9.41
N ALA A 77 -2.47 -0.52 -8.73
CA ALA A 77 -1.05 -0.33 -8.43
C ALA A 77 -0.74 -0.87 -7.02
N LYS A 78 0.34 -1.63 -6.88
CA LYS A 78 0.80 -2.20 -5.61
C LYS A 78 2.22 -1.72 -5.33
N TYR A 79 2.55 -1.49 -4.07
CA TYR A 79 3.92 -1.20 -3.65
C TYR A 79 4.36 -2.10 -2.49
N ILE A 80 5.66 -2.25 -2.39
CA ILE A 80 6.37 -2.84 -1.25
C ILE A 80 7.49 -1.85 -0.90
N TRP A 81 7.53 -1.40 0.34
CA TRP A 81 8.52 -0.46 0.84
C TRP A 81 9.15 -0.95 2.14
#